data_AF-A0A6B3GSB5-F1
#
_entry.id   AF-A0A6B3GSB5-F1
#
_cell.length_a   1.000
_cell.length_b   1.000
_cell.length_c   1.000
_cell.angle_alpha   90.00
_cell.angle_beta   90.00
_cell.angle_gamma   90.00
#
_symmetry.space_group_name_H-M   'P 1'
#
loop_
_entity.id
_entity.type
_entity.pdbx_description
1 polymer ?
#
loop_
_entity_poly.entity_id
_entity_poly.type
_entity_poly.pdbx_seq_one_letter_code
_entity_poly.pdbx_strand_id
1 'polypeptide(L)'
;LVVDEDRTARQIAEKRAARERNANFARKGVRFSLENLDEALKAGLVQELNLIIKGDASGSVEALESSLLQLDVGEEVDIRILHRGVGAVTESDI
;
A
#
# COMPACT_ATOMS: atom_id res chain seq x y z
N LEU A 1 3.71 -17.78 18.15
CA LEU A 1 5.06 -18.38 18.29
C LEU A 1 5.78 -17.59 19.35
N VAL A 2 5.86 -18.12 20.56
CA VAL A 2 6.74 -17.62 21.60
C VAL A 2 8.05 -18.38 21.41
N VAL A 3 9.18 -17.67 21.40
CA VAL A 3 10.51 -18.26 21.26
C VAL A 3 11.31 -17.90 22.50
N ASP A 4 12.08 -18.86 23.01
CA ASP A 4 12.74 -18.73 24.32
C ASP A 4 13.99 -17.84 24.26
N GLU A 5 14.62 -17.68 23.09
CA GLU A 5 15.82 -16.87 22.89
C GLU A 5 15.59 -15.67 21.98
N ASP A 6 16.00 -14.49 22.45
CA ASP A 6 15.94 -13.22 21.70
C ASP A 6 16.69 -13.28 20.37
N ARG A 7 17.87 -13.92 20.34
CA ARG A 7 18.67 -14.07 19.12
C ARG A 7 17.91 -14.83 18.03
N THR A 8 17.23 -15.90 18.42
CA THR A 8 16.43 -16.72 17.51
C THR A 8 15.18 -15.95 17.06
N ALA A 9 14.56 -15.17 17.96
CA ALA A 9 13.44 -14.28 17.63
C ALA A 9 13.83 -13.27 16.53
N ARG A 10 14.97 -12.61 16.71
CA ARG A 10 15.49 -11.60 15.78
C ARG A 10 15.78 -12.18 14.41
N GLN A 11 16.41 -13.36 14.34
CA GLN A 11 16.66 -14.05 13.06
C GLN A 11 15.37 -14.40 12.33
N ILE A 12 14.34 -14.87 13.05
CA ILE A 12 13.03 -15.17 12.47
C ILE A 12 12.36 -13.89 11.95
N ALA A 13 12.41 -12.80 12.71
CA ALA A 13 11.87 -11.51 12.32
C ALA A 13 12.55 -10.95 11.07
N GLU A 14 13.89 -10.96 11.03
CA GLU A 14 14.68 -10.52 9.86
C GLU A 14 14.35 -11.35 8.61
N LYS A 15 14.24 -12.67 8.76
CA LYS A 15 13.85 -13.57 7.65
C LYS A 15 12.44 -13.27 7.13
N ARG A 16 11.50 -12.96 8.02
CA ARG A 16 10.13 -12.58 7.64
C ARG A 16 10.11 -11.24 6.91
N ALA A 17 10.78 -10.23 7.45
CA ALA A 17 10.88 -8.91 6.83
C ALA A 17 11.54 -9.00 5.44
N ALA A 18 12.61 -9.77 5.28
CA ALA A 18 13.24 -9.99 3.99
C ALA A 18 12.30 -10.65 2.97
N ARG A 19 11.53 -11.66 3.39
CA ARG A 19 10.53 -12.31 2.54
C ARG A 19 9.43 -11.34 2.10
N GLU A 20 8.92 -10.53 3.02
CA GLU A 20 7.86 -9.57 2.75
C GLU A 20 8.32 -8.45 1.81
N ARG A 21 9.55 -7.94 2.01
CA ARG A 21 10.17 -7.01 1.06
C ARG A 21 10.28 -7.61 -0.34
N ASN A 22 10.78 -8.84 -0.45
CA ASN A 22 10.92 -9.50 -1.76
C ASN A 22 9.56 -9.72 -2.44
N ALA A 23 8.53 -10.08 -1.67
CA ALA A 23 7.16 -10.20 -2.18
C ALA A 23 6.62 -8.85 -2.70
N ASN A 24 6.87 -7.76 -1.97
CA ASN A 24 6.48 -6.42 -2.41
C ASN A 24 7.23 -5.98 -3.67
N PHE A 25 8.52 -6.28 -3.80
CA PHE A 25 9.27 -6.00 -5.03
C PHE A 25 8.76 -6.80 -6.22
N ALA A 26 8.41 -8.08 -6.03
CA ALA A 26 7.84 -8.91 -7.08
C ALA A 26 6.48 -8.35 -7.58
N ARG A 27 5.65 -7.80 -6.69
CA ARG A 27 4.37 -7.17 -7.06
C ARG A 27 4.54 -5.87 -7.86
N LYS A 28 5.65 -5.16 -7.71
CA LYS A 28 5.92 -3.91 -8.44
C LYS A 28 6.36 -4.10 -9.89
N GLY A 29 6.60 -5.33 -10.33
CA GLY A 29 7.00 -5.65 -11.70
C GLY A 29 5.85 -5.56 -12.71
N VAL A 30 5.22 -4.40 -12.86
CA VAL A 30 4.31 -4.16 -13.98
C VAL A 30 5.17 -4.08 -15.25
N ARG A 31 5.06 -5.07 -16.14
CA ARG A 31 5.65 -4.99 -17.47
C ARG A 31 4.91 -3.90 -18.23
N PHE A 32 5.55 -2.76 -18.41
CA PHE A 32 4.99 -1.65 -19.18
C PHE A 32 5.00 -2.03 -20.66
N SER A 33 3.84 -2.36 -21.23
CA SER A 33 3.65 -2.59 -22.66
C SER A 33 3.26 -1.27 -23.36
N LEU A 34 3.38 -1.23 -24.69
CA LEU A 34 2.95 -0.07 -25.48
C LEU A 34 1.42 0.16 -25.39
N GLU A 35 0.62 -0.90 -25.25
CA GLU A 35 -0.84 -0.79 -25.02
C GLU A 35 -1.16 -0.12 -23.69
N ASN A 36 -0.42 -0.43 -22.61
CA ASN A 36 -0.61 0.21 -21.30
C ASN A 36 -0.23 1.70 -21.31
N LEU A 37 0.67 2.12 -22.21
CA LEU A 37 1.06 3.52 -22.37
C LEU A 37 -0.08 4.36 -22.98
N ASP A 38 -0.80 3.81 -23.96
CA ASP A 38 -1.95 4.48 -24.58
C ASP A 38 -3.13 4.64 -23.60
N GLU A 39 -3.36 3.64 -22.74
CA GLU A 39 -4.32 3.75 -21.63
C GLU A 39 -3.88 4.80 -20.61
N ALA A 40 -2.61 4.85 -20.22
CA ALA A 40 -2.09 5.86 -19.30
C ALA A 40 -2.19 7.29 -19.87
N LEU A 41 -2.02 7.46 -21.19
CA LEU A 41 -2.22 8.75 -21.86
C LEU A 41 -3.69 9.18 -21.88
N LYS A 42 -4.63 8.25 -22.09
CA LYS A 42 -6.08 8.50 -21.96
C LYS A 42 -6.48 8.80 -20.51
N ALA A 43 -5.86 8.11 -19.55
CA ALA A 43 -6.06 8.32 -18.12
C ALA A 43 -5.55 9.69 -17.64
N GLY A 44 -4.72 10.41 -18.41
CA GLY A 44 -4.36 11.80 -18.11
C GLY A 44 -5.53 12.79 -18.07
N LEU A 45 -6.74 12.37 -18.45
CA LEU A 45 -8.01 13.09 -18.23
C LEU A 45 -8.65 12.81 -16.87
N VAL A 46 -8.34 11.66 -16.25
CA VAL A 46 -8.88 11.21 -14.97
C VAL A 46 -8.08 11.87 -13.85
N GLN A 47 -8.74 12.52 -12.91
CA GLN A 47 -8.08 13.18 -11.80
C GLN A 47 -7.73 12.15 -10.72
N GLU A 48 -6.46 12.03 -10.34
CA GLU A 48 -6.06 11.14 -9.25
C GLU A 48 -6.23 11.84 -7.88
N LEU A 49 -7.03 11.27 -7.00
CA LEU A 49 -7.11 11.65 -5.59
C LEU A 49 -6.12 10.81 -4.78
N ASN A 50 -5.00 11.43 -4.43
CA ASN A 50 -3.98 10.82 -3.59
C ASN A 50 -4.33 10.92 -2.11
N LEU A 51 -4.37 9.78 -1.41
CA LEU A 51 -4.77 9.68 -0.01
C LEU A 51 -3.68 9.08 0.87
N ILE A 52 -3.63 9.56 2.11
CA ILE A 52 -2.82 8.99 3.21
C ILE A 52 -3.78 8.60 4.34
N ILE A 53 -3.70 7.35 4.79
CA ILE A 53 -4.59 6.81 5.81
C ILE A 53 -3.81 6.57 7.10
N LYS A 54 -4.23 7.25 8.17
CA LYS A 54 -3.73 7.02 9.54
C LYS A 54 -4.91 6.71 10.44
N GLY A 55 -4.74 5.73 11.32
CA GLY A 55 -5.78 5.35 12.28
C GLY A 55 -5.19 4.75 13.54
N ASP A 56 -6.06 4.44 14.50
CA ASP A 56 -5.63 3.99 15.83
C ASP A 56 -5.30 2.49 15.90
N ALA A 57 -5.81 1.69 14.97
CA ALA A 57 -5.59 0.25 14.91
C ALA A 57 -5.36 -0.25 13.49
N SER A 58 -4.52 -1.30 13.35
CA SER A 58 -4.20 -1.89 12.03
C SER A 58 -5.45 -2.42 11.32
N GLY A 59 -6.38 -3.03 12.05
CA GLY A 59 -7.60 -3.60 11.47
C GLY A 59 -8.58 -2.56 10.96
N SER A 60 -8.68 -1.39 11.62
CA SER A 60 -9.57 -0.31 11.16
C SER A 60 -9.02 0.37 9.91
N VAL A 61 -7.69 0.54 9.82
CA VAL A 61 -7.02 1.10 8.64
C VAL A 61 -7.20 0.17 7.43
N GLU A 62 -7.03 -1.14 7.61
CA GLU A 62 -7.21 -2.13 6.55
C GLU A 62 -8.67 -2.21 6.06
N ALA A 63 -9.63 -2.18 6.99
CA ALA A 63 -11.05 -2.16 6.64
C ALA A 63 -11.42 -0.90 5.83
N LEU A 64 -10.93 0.27 6.25
CA LEU A 64 -11.20 1.53 5.55
C LEU A 64 -10.59 1.54 4.15
N GLU A 65 -9.35 1.07 3.99
CA GLU A 65 -8.71 0.91 2.68
C GLU A 65 -9.55 0.02 1.76
N SER A 66 -10.00 -1.15 2.24
CA SER A 66 -10.84 -2.04 1.45
C SER A 66 -12.17 -1.40 1.06
N SER A 67 -12.78 -0.60 1.94
CA SER A 67 -14.04 0.10 1.62
C SER A 67 -13.82 1.23 0.62
N LEU A 68 -12.71 1.96 0.70
CA LEU A 68 -12.35 3.02 -0.24
C LEU A 68 -12.05 2.49 -1.64
N LEU A 69 -11.42 1.32 -1.75
CA LEU A 69 -11.19 0.66 -3.03
C LEU A 69 -12.47 0.07 -3.66
N GLN A 70 -13.51 -0.19 -2.85
CA GLN A 70 -14.81 -0.67 -3.32
C GLN A 70 -15.79 0.45 -3.66
N LEU A 71 -15.50 1.68 -3.23
CA LEU A 71 -16.32 2.84 -3.51
C LEU A 71 -16.19 3.19 -4.99
N ASP A 72 -17.31 3.16 -5.70
CA ASP A 72 -17.40 3.62 -7.08
C ASP A 72 -17.55 5.14 -7.07
N VAL A 73 -16.46 5.84 -7.41
CA VAL A 73 -16.39 7.31 -7.50
C VAL A 73 -16.64 7.83 -8.91
N GLY A 74 -17.07 6.96 -9.84
CA GLY A 74 -17.26 7.30 -11.25
C GLY A 74 -15.94 7.35 -12.03
N GLU A 75 -16.03 7.62 -13.33
CA GLU A 75 -14.87 7.58 -14.26
C GLU A 75 -14.00 8.85 -14.24
N GLU A 76 -14.41 9.91 -13.52
CA GLU A 76 -13.69 11.19 -13.50
C GLU A 76 -12.54 11.23 -12.48
N VAL A 77 -12.60 10.43 -11.41
CA VAL A 77 -11.65 10.47 -10.30
C VAL A 77 -11.18 9.07 -9.93
N ASP A 78 -9.87 8.85 -9.90
CA ASP A 78 -9.26 7.60 -9.42
C ASP A 78 -8.73 7.80 -7.98
N ILE A 79 -8.98 6.84 -7.09
CA ILE A 79 -8.49 6.90 -5.71
C ILE A 79 -7.18 6.12 -5.59
N ARG A 80 -6.13 6.83 -5.17
CA ARG A 80 -4.81 6.24 -4.97
C ARG A 80 -4.31 6.40 -3.54
N ILE A 81 -4.12 5.29 -2.84
CA ILE A 81 -3.59 5.29 -1.47
C ILE A 81 -2.06 5.24 -1.53
N LEU A 82 -1.40 6.33 -1.10
CA LEU A 82 0.05 6.46 -1.12
C LEU A 82 0.72 5.83 0.11
N HIS A 83 0.10 6.03 1.27
CA HIS A 83 0.64 5.56 2.54
C HIS A 83 -0.48 5.18 3.51
N ARG A 84 -0.22 4.13 4.29
CA ARG A 84 -1.10 3.70 5.38
C ARG A 84 -0.28 3.38 6.62
N GLY A 85 -0.79 3.77 7.79
CA GLY A 85 -0.11 3.52 9.05
C GLY A 85 -1.03 3.64 10.27
N VAL A 86 -0.52 3.17 11.40
CA VAL A 86 -1.19 3.31 12.70
C VAL A 86 -0.49 4.41 13.50
N GLY A 87 -1.27 5.27 14.14
CA GLY A 87 -0.79 6.38 14.97
C GLY A 87 -1.06 7.76 14.38
N ALA A 88 -0.52 8.78 15.04
CA ALA A 88 -0.69 10.17 14.63
C ALA A 88 0.01 10.47 13.28
N VAL A 89 -0.45 11.52 12.61
CA VAL A 89 0.22 12.06 11.42
C VAL A 89 1.57 12.66 11.83
N THR A 90 2.62 12.27 11.14
CA THR A 90 4.00 12.71 11.39
C THR A 90 4.53 13.53 10.23
N GLU A 91 5.67 14.20 10.40
CA GLU A 91 6.32 14.97 9.33
C GLU A 91 6.71 14.09 8.13
N SER A 92 6.93 12.79 8.34
CA SER A 92 7.20 11.84 7.25
C SER A 92 5.98 11.53 6.38
N ASP A 93 4.79 11.97 6.79
CA ASP A 93 3.54 11.76 6.07
C ASP A 93 3.12 12.96 5.22
N ILE A 94 3.88 14.06 5.22
CA ILE A 94 3.66 15.27 4.42
C ILE A 94 4.66 15.29 3.26
#